data_AF-A0A0Q9T3F1-F1
#
_entry.id   AF-A0A0Q9T3F1-F1
#
_cell.length_a   1.000
_cell.length_b   1.000
_cell.length_c   1.000
_cell.angle_alpha   90.00
_cell.angle_beta   90.00
_cell.angle_gamma   90.00
#
_symmetry.space_group_name_H-M   'P 1'
#
loop_
_entity.id
_entity.type
_entity.pdbx_description
1 polymer ?
#
loop_
_entity_poly.entity_id
_entity_poly.type
_entity_poly.pdbx_seq_one_letter_code
_entity_poly.pdbx_strand_id
1 'polypeptide(L)'
;MITWNRKWVKPYESIWSVFEKCKLVNLVTGNELLKEINPEYVPGQRKFRNLYTLLGFDLEHINNILGMDLSDVIRDMESLRKLIKLDNIRPMSVFHTHLVFCSSCINTQFHSYLHQFKLITHCPFHLENLNEKCPECKKQINVHQLSNNIPYTCLCGCYLSGKVITDRWNEAFEIKDQIVIEWLKTLNKINV
;
A
#
# COMPACT_ATOMS: atom_id res chain seq x y z
N MET A 1 -1.37 -20.15 10.41
CA MET A 1 -2.72 -19.55 10.64
C MET A 1 -2.53 -18.07 10.88
N ILE A 2 -3.04 -17.24 9.97
CA ILE A 2 -2.94 -15.78 10.04
C ILE A 2 -4.11 -15.24 10.86
N THR A 3 -3.81 -14.42 11.87
CA THR A 3 -4.77 -13.57 12.58
C THR A 3 -5.00 -12.31 11.77
N TRP A 4 -6.24 -12.08 11.33
CA TRP A 4 -6.60 -10.92 10.53
C TRP A 4 -8.05 -10.50 10.77
N ASN A 5 -8.30 -9.19 10.81
CA ASN A 5 -9.64 -8.62 10.82
C ASN A 5 -9.83 -7.76 9.56
N ARG A 6 -10.79 -8.15 8.72
CA ARG A 6 -11.10 -7.49 7.44
C ARG A 6 -11.44 -6.00 7.60
N LYS A 7 -11.95 -5.59 8.76
CA LYS A 7 -12.28 -4.18 9.07
C LYS A 7 -11.05 -3.29 9.26
N TRP A 8 -9.86 -3.87 9.43
CA TRP A 8 -8.60 -3.13 9.56
C TRP A 8 -8.10 -2.51 8.26
N VAL A 9 -8.69 -2.90 7.12
CA VAL A 9 -8.44 -2.30 5.83
C VAL A 9 -9.28 -1.03 5.71
N LYS A 10 -8.60 0.10 5.46
CA LYS A 10 -9.27 1.36 5.16
C LYS A 10 -9.49 1.54 3.66
N PRO A 11 -10.46 2.37 3.24
CA PRO A 11 -10.55 2.83 1.86
C PRO A 11 -9.21 3.39 1.37
N TYR A 12 -8.92 3.15 0.09
CA TYR A 12 -7.70 3.61 -0.58
C TYR A 12 -6.38 3.04 -0.04
N GLU A 13 -6.40 2.06 0.87
CA GLU A 13 -5.19 1.48 1.45
C GLU A 13 -4.37 0.71 0.41
N SER A 14 -3.05 0.84 0.44
CA SER A 14 -2.17 0.12 -0.49
C SER A 14 -1.97 -1.33 -0.07
N ILE A 15 -1.73 -2.20 -1.05
CA ILE A 15 -1.37 -3.60 -0.83
C ILE A 15 -0.15 -3.73 0.09
N TRP A 16 0.83 -2.82 -0.08
CA TRP A 16 1.98 -2.74 0.82
C TRP A 16 1.56 -2.54 2.28
N SER A 17 0.72 -1.55 2.58
CA SER A 17 0.23 -1.28 3.94
C SER A 17 -0.49 -2.49 4.54
N VAL A 18 -1.36 -3.13 3.77
CA VAL A 18 -2.10 -4.33 4.21
C VAL A 18 -1.14 -5.45 4.60
N PHE A 19 -0.12 -5.73 3.79
CA PHE A 19 0.87 -6.75 4.13
C PHE A 19 1.77 -6.36 5.29
N GLU A 20 2.15 -5.10 5.43
CA GLU A 20 2.92 -4.64 6.60
C GLU A 20 2.10 -4.76 7.89
N LYS A 21 0.82 -4.40 7.91
CA LYS A 21 -0.11 -4.68 9.02
C LYS A 21 -0.20 -6.17 9.32
N CYS A 22 -0.34 -7.00 8.29
CA CYS A 22 -0.46 -8.45 8.44
C CYS A 22 0.81 -9.05 9.08
N LYS A 23 1.99 -8.63 8.63
CA LYS A 23 3.27 -9.00 9.25
C LYS A 23 3.32 -8.57 10.71
N LEU A 24 2.88 -7.34 11.00
CA LEU A 24 2.94 -6.75 12.33
C LEU A 24 2.09 -7.50 13.36
N VAL A 25 0.83 -7.79 13.05
CA VAL A 25 -0.09 -8.46 14.00
C VAL A 25 0.20 -9.95 14.18
N ASN A 26 0.88 -10.57 13.21
CA ASN A 26 1.25 -11.99 13.27
C ASN A 26 2.70 -12.23 13.71
N LEU A 27 3.49 -11.16 13.89
CA LEU A 27 4.93 -11.24 14.19
C LEU A 27 5.71 -12.10 13.19
N VAL A 28 5.36 -11.98 11.91
CA VAL A 28 5.98 -12.76 10.82
C VAL A 28 6.80 -11.87 9.89
N THR A 29 7.82 -12.46 9.28
CA THR A 29 8.58 -11.86 8.18
C THR A 29 7.81 -11.92 6.87
N GLY A 30 8.26 -11.17 5.85
CA GLY A 30 7.70 -11.26 4.49
C GLY A 30 7.79 -12.66 3.88
N ASN A 31 8.84 -13.44 4.20
CA ASN A 31 9.00 -14.82 3.73
C ASN A 31 7.91 -15.73 4.32
N GLU A 32 7.69 -15.61 5.63
CA GLU A 32 6.69 -16.40 6.35
C GLU A 32 5.29 -16.03 5.89
N LEU A 33 5.00 -14.74 5.74
CA LEU A 33 3.74 -14.28 5.17
C LEU A 33 3.52 -14.86 3.76
N LEU A 34 4.53 -14.80 2.88
CA LEU A 34 4.43 -15.36 1.52
C LEU A 34 4.13 -16.86 1.51
N LYS A 35 4.74 -17.64 2.41
CA LYS A 35 4.46 -19.07 2.52
C LYS A 35 3.01 -19.35 2.92
N GLU A 36 2.44 -18.52 3.80
CA GLU A 36 1.05 -18.68 4.25
C GLU A 36 0.04 -18.25 3.17
N ILE A 37 0.30 -17.17 2.45
CA ILE A 37 -0.63 -16.59 1.45
C ILE A 37 -0.41 -17.12 0.03
N ASN A 38 0.64 -17.91 -0.20
CA ASN A 38 0.91 -18.54 -1.47
C ASN A 38 1.56 -19.91 -1.23
N PRO A 39 0.76 -21.00 -1.28
CA PRO A 39 1.25 -22.36 -1.05
C PRO A 39 2.35 -22.80 -2.02
N GLU A 40 2.39 -22.23 -3.23
CA GLU A 40 3.41 -22.53 -4.24
C GLU A 40 4.69 -21.68 -4.08
N TYR A 41 4.75 -20.84 -3.03
CA TYR A 41 5.88 -19.94 -2.83
C TYR A 41 7.18 -20.70 -2.56
N VAL A 42 8.16 -20.49 -3.44
CA VAL A 42 9.54 -20.95 -3.25
C VAL A 42 10.46 -19.76 -2.90
N PRO A 43 11.23 -19.83 -1.79
CA PRO A 43 12.21 -18.81 -1.44
C PRO A 43 13.14 -18.43 -2.59
N GLY A 44 13.44 -17.13 -2.72
CA GLY A 44 14.32 -16.59 -3.77
C GLY A 44 13.63 -16.24 -5.10
N GLN A 45 12.37 -16.66 -5.33
CA GLN A 45 11.65 -16.28 -6.55
C GLN A 45 11.08 -14.86 -6.46
N ARG A 46 11.61 -13.95 -7.29
CA ARG A 46 11.22 -12.52 -7.30
C ARG A 46 9.81 -12.25 -7.83
N LYS A 47 9.26 -13.14 -8.67
CA LYS A 47 7.92 -12.96 -9.27
C LYS A 47 6.83 -12.81 -8.20
N PHE A 48 6.89 -13.65 -7.16
CA PHE A 48 5.96 -13.71 -6.03
C PHE A 48 6.06 -12.56 -5.04
N ARG A 49 6.76 -11.48 -5.38
CA ARG A 49 6.90 -10.31 -4.50
C ARG A 49 6.32 -9.05 -5.09
N ASN A 50 6.08 -9.00 -6.40
CA ASN A 50 5.70 -7.77 -7.07
C ASN A 50 4.26 -7.37 -6.71
N LEU A 51 4.13 -6.33 -5.89
CA LEU A 51 2.85 -5.84 -5.36
C LEU A 51 2.05 -5.02 -6.39
N TYR A 52 2.65 -4.61 -7.51
CA TYR A 52 1.93 -3.89 -8.56
C TYR A 52 1.34 -4.79 -9.63
N THR A 53 2.00 -5.91 -9.93
CA THR A 53 1.49 -6.86 -10.93
C THR A 53 0.78 -8.03 -10.29
N LEU A 54 1.04 -8.31 -9.01
CA LEU A 54 0.57 -9.47 -8.28
C LEU A 54 0.85 -10.80 -9.00
N LEU A 55 1.90 -10.81 -9.83
CA LEU A 55 2.21 -11.97 -10.66
C LEU A 55 2.64 -13.15 -9.77
N GLY A 56 1.88 -14.24 -9.86
CA GLY A 56 2.10 -15.44 -9.07
C GLY A 56 1.55 -15.39 -7.65
N PHE A 57 0.80 -14.34 -7.28
CA PHE A 57 0.00 -14.39 -6.06
C PHE A 57 -1.27 -15.21 -6.33
N ASP A 58 -1.65 -16.06 -5.37
CA ASP A 58 -2.95 -16.74 -5.37
C ASP A 58 -4.01 -15.78 -4.80
N LEU A 59 -4.66 -15.03 -5.68
CA LEU A 59 -5.58 -13.96 -5.30
C LEU A 59 -6.85 -14.47 -4.63
N GLU A 60 -7.30 -15.68 -4.99
CA GLU A 60 -8.47 -16.30 -4.37
C GLU A 60 -8.14 -16.70 -2.93
N HIS A 61 -7.01 -17.37 -2.72
CA HIS A 61 -6.54 -17.75 -1.38
C HIS A 61 -6.26 -16.51 -0.50
N ILE A 62 -5.65 -15.48 -1.06
CA ILE A 62 -5.44 -14.20 -0.36
C ILE A 62 -6.76 -13.56 0.03
N ASN A 63 -7.75 -13.53 -0.86
CA ASN A 63 -9.07 -12.99 -0.54
C ASN A 63 -9.76 -13.79 0.57
N ASN A 64 -9.59 -15.12 0.59
CA ASN A 64 -10.13 -15.95 1.67
C ASN A 64 -9.51 -15.59 3.03
N ILE A 65 -8.19 -15.37 3.08
CA ILE A 65 -7.46 -15.00 4.31
C ILE A 65 -7.74 -13.54 4.72
N LEU A 66 -7.53 -12.59 3.80
CA LEU A 66 -7.53 -11.16 4.11
C LEU A 66 -8.91 -10.51 3.95
N GLY A 67 -9.84 -11.16 3.26
CA GLY A 67 -11.14 -10.58 2.91
C GLY A 67 -11.06 -9.37 1.99
N MET A 68 -10.01 -9.31 1.18
CA MET A 68 -9.75 -8.25 0.22
C MET A 68 -9.37 -8.90 -1.12
N ASP A 69 -10.03 -8.47 -2.20
CA ASP A 69 -9.51 -8.71 -3.54
C ASP A 69 -8.43 -7.67 -3.84
N LEU A 70 -7.15 -8.08 -3.81
CA LEU A 70 -6.02 -7.20 -4.11
C LEU A 70 -6.10 -6.65 -5.55
N SER A 71 -6.81 -7.32 -6.44
CA SER A 71 -7.04 -6.86 -7.82
C SER A 71 -7.83 -5.55 -7.85
N ASP A 72 -8.68 -5.29 -6.86
CA ASP A 72 -9.46 -4.05 -6.76
C ASP A 72 -8.51 -2.85 -6.68
N VAL A 73 -7.48 -2.96 -5.84
CA VAL A 73 -6.46 -1.91 -5.67
C VAL A 73 -5.69 -1.68 -6.97
N ILE A 74 -5.35 -2.75 -7.70
CA ILE A 74 -4.69 -2.62 -9.01
C ILE A 74 -5.62 -1.94 -10.03
N ARG A 75 -6.89 -2.32 -10.08
CA ARG A 75 -7.88 -1.67 -10.97
C ARG A 75 -8.11 -0.20 -10.62
N ASP A 76 -8.05 0.15 -9.34
CA ASP A 76 -8.14 1.53 -8.88
C ASP A 76 -6.94 2.35 -9.33
N MET A 77 -5.72 1.82 -9.16
CA MET A 77 -4.50 2.43 -9.69
C MET A 77 -4.58 2.58 -11.23
N GLU A 78 -5.01 1.55 -11.95
CA GLU A 78 -5.20 1.65 -13.40
C GLU A 78 -6.27 2.67 -13.81
N SER A 79 -7.26 2.91 -12.97
CA SER A 79 -8.27 3.95 -13.19
C SER A 79 -7.68 5.36 -13.03
N LEU A 80 -6.82 5.57 -12.02
CA LEU A 80 -6.10 6.85 -11.86
C LEU A 80 -5.23 7.18 -13.08
N ARG A 81 -4.62 6.17 -13.71
CA ARG A 81 -3.85 6.38 -14.94
C ARG A 81 -4.68 7.04 -16.04
N LYS A 82 -5.98 6.76 -16.13
CA LYS A 82 -6.87 7.35 -17.16
C LYS A 82 -7.03 8.87 -17.03
N LEU A 83 -6.68 9.46 -15.87
CA LEU A 83 -6.62 10.92 -15.70
C LEU A 83 -5.53 11.54 -16.56
N ILE A 84 -4.48 10.78 -16.87
CA ILE A 84 -3.37 11.17 -17.72
C ILE A 84 -3.70 10.68 -19.13
N LYS A 85 -4.35 11.54 -19.92
CA LYS A 85 -4.83 11.28 -21.29
C LYS A 85 -3.67 11.12 -22.30
N LEU A 86 -2.79 10.14 -22.08
CA LEU A 86 -1.60 9.90 -22.90
C LEU A 86 -1.55 8.42 -23.30
N ASP A 87 -1.87 8.16 -24.57
CA ASP A 87 -2.15 6.82 -25.11
C ASP A 87 -0.92 5.89 -25.18
N ASN A 88 0.30 6.39 -24.94
CA ASN A 88 1.55 5.65 -25.10
C ASN A 88 2.41 5.58 -23.82
N ILE A 89 1.82 5.84 -22.65
CA ILE A 89 2.54 5.78 -21.38
C ILE A 89 2.48 4.36 -20.80
N ARG A 90 3.66 3.81 -20.45
CA ARG A 90 3.76 2.53 -19.72
C ARG A 90 2.93 2.63 -18.43
N PRO A 91 2.02 1.67 -18.13
CA PRO A 91 1.03 1.85 -17.08
C PRO A 91 1.57 2.31 -15.73
N MET A 92 2.70 1.73 -15.30
CA MET A 92 3.32 2.04 -14.01
C MET A 92 4.22 3.28 -13.98
N SER A 93 4.46 3.94 -15.12
CA SER A 93 5.35 5.10 -15.15
C SER A 93 4.75 6.36 -14.52
N VAL A 94 3.43 6.39 -14.32
CA VAL A 94 2.72 7.46 -13.60
C VAL A 94 2.71 7.27 -12.08
N PHE A 95 3.25 6.15 -11.60
CA PHE A 95 3.38 5.83 -10.18
C PHE A 95 4.85 5.87 -9.74
N HIS A 96 5.07 6.20 -8.48
CA HIS A 96 6.41 6.17 -7.88
C HIS A 96 6.91 4.73 -7.75
N THR A 97 8.18 4.53 -8.09
CA THR A 97 8.89 3.28 -7.87
C THR A 97 9.65 3.26 -6.53
N HIS A 98 9.17 3.96 -5.53
CA HIS A 98 9.63 3.85 -4.14
C HIS A 98 8.47 4.27 -3.25
N LEU A 99 8.61 4.09 -1.94
CA LEU A 99 7.61 4.51 -0.97
C LEU A 99 7.54 6.03 -0.94
N VAL A 100 6.36 6.55 -1.25
CA VAL A 100 6.02 7.95 -1.05
C VAL A 100 4.93 7.99 0.00
N PHE A 101 5.19 8.65 1.13
CA PHE A 101 4.34 8.51 2.30
C PHE A 101 4.12 9.81 3.06
N CYS A 102 2.94 9.90 3.65
CA CYS A 102 2.58 10.92 4.61
C CYS A 102 3.02 10.49 6.02
N SER A 103 3.71 11.36 6.76
CA SER A 103 4.19 11.09 8.12
C SER A 103 3.03 10.81 9.07
N SER A 104 1.96 11.61 8.96
CA SER A 104 0.75 11.44 9.78
C SER A 104 0.03 10.11 9.49
N CYS A 105 -0.07 9.71 8.22
CA CYS A 105 -0.64 8.42 7.81
C CYS A 105 0.17 7.24 8.34
N ILE A 106 1.48 7.20 8.02
CA ILE A 106 2.32 6.05 8.32
C ILE A 106 2.50 5.85 9.82
N ASN A 107 2.43 6.93 10.62
CA ASN A 107 2.47 6.88 12.08
C ASN A 107 1.31 6.05 12.68
N THR A 108 0.21 5.90 11.94
CA THR A 108 -0.95 5.06 12.32
C THR A 108 -0.98 3.69 11.62
N GLN A 109 0.17 3.27 11.07
CA GLN A 109 0.30 2.08 10.22
C GLN A 109 -0.65 2.10 9.01
N PHE A 110 -0.90 3.26 8.43
CA PHE A 110 -1.68 3.40 7.20
C PHE A 110 -0.84 3.98 6.07
N HIS A 111 -0.99 3.42 4.87
CA HIS A 111 -0.45 4.00 3.66
C HIS A 111 -1.44 3.79 2.49
N SER A 112 -1.75 4.84 1.75
CA SER A 112 -2.68 4.80 0.62
C SER A 112 -1.97 4.57 -0.72
N TYR A 113 -2.59 3.86 -1.65
CA TYR A 113 -2.08 3.79 -3.03
C TYR A 113 -2.11 5.16 -3.74
N LEU A 114 -2.91 6.12 -3.27
CA LEU A 114 -2.95 7.49 -3.79
C LEU A 114 -1.61 8.21 -3.62
N HIS A 115 -0.88 7.95 -2.53
CA HIS A 115 0.44 8.56 -2.32
C HIS A 115 1.46 8.14 -3.38
N GLN A 116 1.25 7.00 -4.04
CA GLN A 116 2.14 6.53 -5.10
C GLN A 116 1.87 7.21 -6.44
N PHE A 117 0.77 7.95 -6.62
CA PHE A 117 0.44 8.58 -7.89
C PHE A 117 1.19 9.92 -8.03
N LYS A 118 2.02 10.06 -9.08
CA LYS A 118 2.97 11.19 -9.22
C LYS A 118 2.33 12.58 -9.29
N LEU A 119 1.05 12.68 -9.63
CA LEU A 119 0.32 13.96 -9.64
C LEU A 119 -0.12 14.39 -8.25
N ILE A 120 -0.08 13.50 -7.26
CA ILE A 120 -0.41 13.78 -5.87
C ILE A 120 0.90 14.03 -5.13
N THR A 121 1.19 15.30 -4.84
CA THR A 121 2.41 15.73 -4.11
C THR A 121 2.15 16.00 -2.63
N HIS A 122 0.88 16.19 -2.27
CA HIS A 122 0.42 16.38 -0.89
C HIS A 122 -0.48 15.21 -0.50
N CYS A 123 -0.45 14.86 0.79
CA CYS A 123 -1.31 13.83 1.32
C CYS A 123 -2.79 14.21 1.15
N PRO A 124 -3.61 13.40 0.47
CA PRO A 124 -5.01 13.75 0.25
C PRO A 124 -5.85 13.75 1.54
N PHE A 125 -5.33 13.19 2.64
CA PHE A 125 -6.02 13.04 3.93
C PHE A 125 -5.57 14.06 4.99
N HIS A 126 -4.32 14.51 4.91
CA HIS A 126 -3.69 15.40 5.90
C HIS A 126 -3.23 16.74 5.30
N LEU A 127 -3.24 16.88 3.97
CA LEU A 127 -2.80 18.07 3.22
C LEU A 127 -1.34 18.49 3.47
N GLU A 128 -0.52 17.59 4.02
CA GLU A 128 0.92 17.77 4.23
C GLU A 128 1.73 17.25 3.03
N ASN A 129 2.96 17.77 2.85
CA ASN A 129 3.88 17.27 1.82
C ASN A 129 4.17 15.78 2.02
N LEU A 130 4.21 15.03 0.91
CA LEU A 130 4.62 13.63 0.93
C LEU A 130 6.15 13.51 1.02
N ASN A 131 6.60 12.47 1.73
CA ASN A 131 8.01 12.12 1.89
C ASN A 131 8.38 11.01 0.91
N GLU A 132 9.47 11.21 0.16
CA GLU A 132 10.00 10.20 -0.77
C GLU A 132 11.21 9.45 -0.22
N LYS A 133 11.73 9.90 0.93
CA LYS A 133 13.00 9.44 1.50
C LYS A 133 12.84 9.13 2.98
N CYS A 134 13.61 8.16 3.45
CA CYS A 134 13.74 7.88 4.88
C CYS A 134 14.19 9.13 5.64
N PRO A 135 13.57 9.48 6.79
CA PRO A 135 13.94 10.66 7.55
C PRO A 135 15.35 10.57 8.15
N GLU A 136 15.86 9.37 8.41
CA GLU A 136 17.21 9.16 8.94
C GLU A 136 18.26 9.04 7.84
N CYS A 137 18.21 8.00 7.01
CA CYS A 137 19.26 7.73 6.03
C CYS A 137 19.13 8.51 4.71
N LYS A 138 18.02 9.23 4.51
CA LYS A 138 17.71 10.01 3.30
C LYS A 138 17.66 9.21 1.98
N LYS A 139 17.66 7.88 2.05
CA LYS A 139 17.50 6.99 0.88
C LYS A 139 16.03 6.72 0.61
N GLN A 140 15.71 6.47 -0.67
CA GLN A 140 14.39 5.98 -1.08
C GLN A 140 14.18 4.55 -0.55
N ILE A 141 12.94 4.23 -0.21
CA ILE A 141 12.55 2.92 0.35
C ILE A 141 11.81 2.13 -0.72
N ASN A 142 12.27 0.92 -1.04
CA ASN A 142 11.64 0.09 -2.07
C ASN A 142 10.43 -0.64 -1.49
N VAL A 143 9.25 -0.51 -2.13
CA VAL A 143 7.98 -1.09 -1.65
C VAL A 143 7.19 -1.89 -2.67
N HIS A 144 7.67 -2.01 -3.91
CA HIS A 144 6.99 -2.86 -4.92
C HIS A 144 7.21 -4.33 -4.65
N GLN A 145 8.10 -4.65 -3.73
CA GLN A 145 8.36 -6.02 -3.32
C GLN A 145 7.97 -6.17 -1.87
N LEU A 146 7.22 -7.23 -1.57
CA LEU A 146 7.00 -7.63 -0.19
C LEU A 146 8.36 -7.90 0.46
N SER A 147 8.72 -7.05 1.42
CA SER A 147 10.03 -7.06 2.06
C SER A 147 10.04 -8.01 3.26
N ASN A 148 11.21 -8.59 3.53
CA ASN A 148 11.46 -9.36 4.75
C ASN A 148 11.84 -8.48 5.94
N ASN A 149 11.80 -7.16 5.77
CA ASN A 149 12.14 -6.23 6.84
C ASN A 149 11.08 -6.24 7.92
N ILE A 150 11.49 -5.79 9.11
CA ILE A 150 10.57 -5.42 10.19
C ILE A 150 9.49 -4.49 9.61
N PRO A 151 8.21 -4.69 9.99
CA PRO A 151 7.14 -3.93 9.39
C PRO A 151 7.31 -2.42 9.53
N TYR A 152 7.04 -1.66 8.47
CA TYR A 152 7.22 -0.20 8.46
C TYR A 152 8.64 0.28 8.81
N THR A 153 9.66 -0.53 8.55
CA THR A 153 11.06 -0.17 8.86
C THR A 153 11.89 -0.01 7.59
N CYS A 154 12.67 1.06 7.53
CA CYS A 154 13.68 1.24 6.51
C CYS A 154 14.84 0.24 6.68
N LEU A 155 15.58 -0.08 5.62
CA LEU A 155 16.78 -0.92 5.70
C LEU A 155 17.87 -0.33 6.62
N CYS A 156 17.86 0.98 6.89
CA CYS A 156 18.78 1.58 7.85
C CYS A 156 18.38 1.37 9.32
N GLY A 157 17.24 0.73 9.59
CA GLY A 157 16.70 0.54 10.94
C GLY A 157 15.69 1.60 11.39
N CYS A 158 15.54 2.70 10.64
CA CYS A 158 14.55 3.73 10.95
C CYS A 158 13.14 3.15 10.92
N TYR A 159 12.45 3.18 12.07
CA TYR A 159 11.06 2.78 12.19
C TYR A 159 10.16 3.95 11.78
N LEU A 160 9.40 3.77 10.70
CA LEU A 160 8.62 4.85 10.08
C LEU A 160 7.27 5.07 10.76
N SER A 161 6.75 4.06 11.44
CA SER A 161 5.42 4.12 12.07
C SER A 161 5.51 4.44 13.56
N GLY A 162 4.38 4.80 14.16
CA GLY A 162 4.29 5.06 15.59
C GLY A 162 4.09 3.80 16.41
N LYS A 163 3.67 3.98 17.66
CA LYS A 163 3.20 2.87 18.49
C LYS A 163 2.04 2.16 17.77
N VAL A 164 2.08 0.84 17.75
CA VAL A 164 1.01 0.02 17.16
C VAL A 164 -0.25 0.19 17.98
N ILE A 165 -1.30 0.74 17.37
CA ILE A 165 -2.61 0.91 18.00
C ILE A 165 -3.66 0.39 17.00
N THR A 166 -3.95 -0.92 17.09
CA THR A 166 -4.86 -1.62 16.17
C THR A 166 -6.27 -1.05 16.18
N ASP A 167 -6.71 -0.44 17.29
CA ASP A 167 -8.03 0.17 17.41
C ASP A 167 -8.22 1.33 16.43
N ARG A 168 -7.14 2.04 16.09
CA ARG A 168 -7.17 3.17 15.13
C ARG A 168 -7.31 2.71 13.68
N TRP A 169 -7.12 1.42 13.41
CA TRP A 169 -7.24 0.90 12.04
C TRP A 169 -8.69 0.86 11.55
N ASN A 170 -9.66 0.96 12.46
CA ASN A 170 -11.07 1.08 12.13
C ASN A 170 -11.58 2.54 12.10
N GLU A 171 -10.73 3.52 12.44
CA GLU A 171 -11.14 4.93 12.42
C GLU A 171 -11.42 5.39 10.99
N ALA A 172 -12.53 6.12 10.83
CA ALA A 172 -12.91 6.73 9.56
C ALA A 172 -11.77 7.59 9.01
N PHE A 173 -11.60 7.54 7.70
CA PHE A 173 -10.50 8.21 7.02
C PHE A 173 -11.00 8.83 5.74
N GLU A 174 -11.11 10.15 5.74
CA GLU A 174 -11.73 10.92 4.66
C GLU A 174 -10.69 11.70 3.87
N ILE A 175 -10.92 11.78 2.56
CA ILE A 175 -10.12 12.63 1.67
C ILE A 175 -10.54 14.09 1.90
N LYS A 176 -9.56 14.96 2.09
CA LYS A 176 -9.72 16.40 2.29
C LYS A 176 -9.27 17.22 1.08
N ASP A 177 -8.46 16.64 0.20
CA ASP A 177 -8.00 17.33 -1.01
C ASP A 177 -9.11 17.38 -2.07
N GLN A 178 -9.58 18.58 -2.37
CA GLN A 178 -10.71 18.78 -3.28
C GLN A 178 -10.40 18.32 -4.71
N ILE A 179 -9.17 18.48 -5.19
CA ILE A 179 -8.79 18.06 -6.54
C ILE A 179 -8.85 16.53 -6.63
N VAL A 180 -8.31 15.84 -5.62
CA VAL A 180 -8.36 14.38 -5.55
C VAL A 180 -9.80 13.87 -5.42
N ILE A 181 -10.67 14.56 -4.67
CA ILE A 181 -12.10 14.25 -4.61
C ILE A 181 -12.73 14.32 -6.01
N GLU A 182 -12.51 15.41 -6.75
CA GLU A 182 -13.08 15.56 -8.10
C GLU A 182 -12.56 14.50 -9.09
N TRP A 183 -11.28 14.13 -8.98
CA TRP A 183 -10.73 13.03 -9.77
C TRP A 183 -11.41 11.70 -9.45
N LEU A 184 -11.58 11.38 -8.18
CA LEU A 184 -12.21 10.13 -7.76
C LEU A 184 -13.70 10.08 -8.11
N LYS A 185 -14.43 11.21 -8.04
CA LYS A 185 -15.80 11.33 -8.57
C LYS A 185 -15.86 11.02 -10.06
N THR A 186 -14.96 11.63 -10.84
CA THR A 186 -14.87 11.38 -12.30
C THR A 186 -14.62 9.90 -12.62
N LEU A 187 -13.92 9.19 -11.73
CA LEU A 187 -13.60 7.76 -11.85
C LEU A 187 -14.64 6.83 -11.19
N ASN A 188 -15.74 7.36 -10.63
CA ASN A 188 -16.73 6.63 -9.84
C ASN A 188 -16.12 5.85 -8.65
N LYS A 189 -15.17 6.47 -7.95
CA LYS A 189 -14.46 5.89 -6.79
C LYS A 189 -14.90 6.47 -5.44
N ILE A 190 -15.79 7.44 -5.44
CA ILE A 190 -16.49 7.94 -4.25
C ILE A 190 -17.98 7.90 -4.58
N ASN A 191 -18.78 7.28 -3.72
CA ASN A 191 -20.22 7.52 -3.69
C ASN A 191 -20.44 8.80 -2.89
N VAL A 192 -20.96 9.84 -3.54
CA VAL A 192 -21.46 11.05 -2.89
C VAL A 192 -22.84 10.76 -2.31
#